data_AF-W7ADT9-F1
#
_entry.id   AF-W7ADT9-F1
#
_cell.length_a   1.000
_cell.length_b   1.000
_cell.length_c   1.000
_cell.angle_alpha   90.00
_cell.angle_beta   90.00
_cell.angle_gamma   90.00
#
_symmetry.space_group_name_H-M   'P 1'
#
loop_
_entity.id
_entity.type
_entity.pdbx_description
1 polymer ?
#
loop_
_entity_poly.entity_id
_entity_poly.type
_entity_poly.pdbx_seq_one_letter_code
_entity_poly.pdbx_strand_id
1 'polypeptide(L)'
;MGKLLKPGKVVIMLNGRRAGKKAIIINTYEGQTRERPYSYCLVAGIEKHPLKVSKKMSKTKIVKRSKVKAFVKYINVNHILPTRYQVANDFDIKSLASDDLLKSKNKKKEVKKLGKVFRDK
;
A
#
# COMPACT_ATOMS: atom_id res chain seq x y z
N MET A 1 21.52 -9.05 -13.76
CA MET A 1 21.16 -7.99 -12.78
C MET A 1 19.72 -8.18 -12.33
N GLY A 2 19.44 -8.18 -11.02
CA GLY A 2 18.09 -8.43 -10.50
C GLY A 2 17.23 -7.16 -10.45
N LYS A 3 15.99 -7.22 -10.93
CA LYS A 3 15.04 -6.09 -10.81
C LYS A 3 14.80 -5.75 -9.34
N LEU A 4 15.01 -4.48 -8.97
CA LEU A 4 14.81 -4.00 -7.60
C LEU A 4 13.32 -3.95 -7.23
N LEU A 5 12.46 -3.64 -8.18
CA LEU A 5 11.02 -3.40 -7.96
C LEU A 5 10.23 -4.68 -8.23
N LYS A 6 10.11 -5.50 -7.20
CA LYS A 6 9.33 -6.74 -7.23
C LYS A 6 8.01 -6.57 -6.47
N PRO A 7 6.93 -7.23 -6.92
CA PRO A 7 5.71 -7.37 -6.12
C PRO A 7 6.01 -7.83 -4.69
N GLY A 8 5.31 -7.26 -3.71
CA GLY A 8 5.50 -7.52 -2.29
C GLY A 8 6.64 -6.76 -1.62
N LYS A 9 7.44 -5.99 -2.37
CA LYS A 9 8.47 -5.13 -1.76
C LYS A 9 7.83 -3.92 -1.08
N VAL A 10 8.34 -3.57 0.10
CA VAL A 10 7.95 -2.36 0.82
C VAL A 10 8.74 -1.17 0.29
N VAL A 11 8.04 -0.07 0.04
CA VAL A 11 8.57 1.18 -0.49
C VAL A 11 8.09 2.37 0.33
N ILE A 12 8.88 3.44 0.32
CA ILE A 12 8.50 4.73 0.88
C ILE A 12 8.13 5.66 -0.28
N MET A 13 6.98 6.31 -0.18
CA MET A 13 6.52 7.28 -1.17
C MET A 13 7.29 8.59 -0.99
N LEU A 14 7.88 9.11 -2.06
CA LEU A 14 8.64 10.37 -2.01
C LEU A 14 7.75 11.59 -2.29
N ASN A 15 6.81 11.49 -3.24
CA ASN A 15 6.10 12.67 -3.76
C ASN A 15 4.56 12.63 -3.58
N GLY A 16 3.96 13.82 -3.63
CA GLY A 16 2.51 14.07 -3.60
C GLY A 16 1.87 13.91 -2.23
N ARG A 17 0.53 13.89 -2.16
CA ARG A 17 -0.24 13.77 -0.89
C ARG A 17 0.13 12.56 -0.01
N ARG A 18 0.78 11.53 -0.59
CA ARG A 18 1.19 10.31 0.10
C ARG A 18 2.68 10.29 0.46
N ALA A 19 3.40 11.40 0.32
CA ALA A 19 4.81 11.50 0.68
C ALA A 19 5.07 11.05 2.14
N GLY A 20 6.20 10.38 2.35
CA GLY A 20 6.63 9.81 3.63
C GLY A 20 5.83 8.58 4.09
N LYS A 21 4.80 8.16 3.35
CA LYS A 21 4.00 6.97 3.70
C LYS A 21 4.65 5.71 3.17
N LYS A 22 4.56 4.64 3.96
CA LYS A 22 5.00 3.30 3.58
C LYS A 22 3.91 2.60 2.77
N ALA A 23 4.32 1.89 1.73
CA ALA A 23 3.44 1.13 0.84
C ALA A 23 4.12 -0.16 0.37
N ILE A 24 3.32 -1.07 -0.18
CA ILE A 24 3.74 -2.33 -0.78
C ILE A 24 3.48 -2.21 -2.28
N ILE A 25 4.46 -2.61 -3.09
CA ILE A 25 4.28 -2.75 -4.54
C ILE A 25 3.40 -3.96 -4.79
N ILE A 26 2.28 -3.77 -5.48
CA ILE A 26 1.41 -4.85 -5.91
C ILE A 26 1.84 -5.36 -7.27
N ASN A 27 2.00 -4.42 -8.21
CA ASN A 27 2.45 -4.72 -9.55
C ASN A 27 3.31 -3.58 -10.10
N THR A 28 4.23 -3.95 -10.99
CA THR A 28 5.18 -3.04 -11.64
C THR A 28 4.90 -3.05 -13.14
N TYR A 29 4.66 -1.88 -13.73
CA TYR A 29 4.41 -1.71 -15.15
C TYR A 29 5.56 -0.94 -15.76
N GLU A 30 6.38 -1.64 -16.54
CA GLU A 30 7.50 -1.04 -17.28
C GLU A 30 7.06 -0.54 -18.67
N GLY A 31 5.94 -1.03 -19.19
CA GLY A 31 5.37 -0.62 -20.48
C GLY A 31 4.84 0.81 -20.45
N GLN A 32 5.10 1.54 -21.53
CA GLN A 32 4.53 2.87 -21.74
C GLN A 32 3.14 2.75 -22.32
N THR A 33 2.17 3.42 -21.70
CA THR A 33 0.80 3.54 -22.23
C THR A 33 0.56 4.98 -22.65
N ARG A 34 -0.41 5.23 -23.53
CA ARG A 34 -0.78 6.60 -23.92
C ARG A 34 -1.16 7.47 -22.72
N GLU A 35 -1.79 6.90 -21.70
CA GLU A 35 -2.14 7.60 -20.46
C GLU A 35 -0.94 7.85 -19.54
N ARG A 36 0.04 6.95 -19.53
CA ARG A 36 1.24 7.00 -18.68
C ARG A 36 2.47 6.61 -19.49
N PRO A 37 3.18 7.58 -20.07
CA PRO A 37 4.38 7.34 -20.88
C PRO A 37 5.63 7.08 -20.01
N TYR A 38 5.46 6.73 -18.74
CA TYR A 38 6.53 6.50 -17.77
C TYR A 38 6.32 5.18 -17.04
N SER A 39 7.38 4.54 -16.54
CA SER A 39 7.25 3.34 -15.72
C SER A 39 6.57 3.65 -14.40
N TYR A 40 5.59 2.84 -14.00
CA TYR A 40 4.79 3.06 -12.81
C TYR A 40 4.51 1.77 -12.04
N CYS A 41 4.27 1.91 -10.75
CA CYS A 41 3.86 0.83 -9.87
C CYS A 41 2.43 1.06 -9.40
N LEU A 42 1.66 -0.02 -9.26
CA LEU A 42 0.48 -0.04 -8.41
C LEU A 42 0.92 -0.30 -6.97
N VAL A 43 0.57 0.59 -6.05
CA VAL A 43 0.93 0.47 -4.63
C VAL A 43 -0.30 0.47 -3.72
N ALA A 44 -0.26 -0.38 -2.69
CA ALA A 44 -1.16 -0.34 -1.54
C ALA A 44 -0.37 0.07 -0.30
N GLY A 45 -0.80 1.10 0.40
CA GLY A 45 -0.06 1.61 1.56
C GLY A 45 -0.93 2.07 2.71
N ILE A 46 -0.26 2.47 3.78
CA ILE A 46 -0.90 2.91 5.01
C ILE A 46 -0.85 4.44 5.09
N GLU A 47 -2.02 5.08 5.02
CA GLU A 47 -2.17 6.53 5.18
C GLU A 47 -2.04 6.92 6.66
N LYS A 48 -2.78 6.22 7.53
CA LYS A 48 -2.74 6.41 8.99
C LYS A 48 -2.36 5.10 9.64
N HIS A 49 -1.19 5.11 10.28
CA HIS A 49 -0.63 3.98 11.01
C HIS A 49 -1.45 3.73 12.28
N PRO A 50 -1.45 2.48 12.79
CA PRO A 50 -2.03 2.22 14.11
C PRO A 50 -1.30 3.05 15.17
N LEU A 51 -2.05 3.58 16.13
CA LEU A 51 -1.48 4.38 17.21
C LEU A 51 -0.86 3.45 18.26
N LYS A 52 0.22 3.90 18.91
CA LYS A 52 0.88 3.16 19.99
C LYS A 52 -0.13 2.67 21.04
N VAL A 53 -0.10 1.38 21.35
CA VAL A 53 -0.92 0.73 22.40
C VAL A 53 -0.04 0.38 23.59
N SER A 54 -0.62 0.33 24.79
CA SER A 54 0.06 -0.08 26.02
C SER A 54 -0.79 -1.08 26.80
N LYS A 55 -0.15 -1.97 27.56
CA LYS A 55 -0.82 -3.06 28.30
C LYS A 55 -1.94 -2.61 29.25
N LYS A 56 -1.84 -1.39 29.82
CA LYS A 56 -2.86 -0.81 30.74
C LYS A 56 -4.16 -0.36 30.05
N MET A 57 -4.22 -0.32 28.72
CA MET A 57 -5.41 0.17 28.02
C MET A 57 -6.54 -0.85 28.03
N SER A 58 -7.79 -0.38 28.10
CA SER A 58 -8.96 -1.24 27.92
C SER A 58 -9.03 -1.80 26.50
N LYS A 59 -9.62 -3.00 26.36
CA LYS A 59 -9.78 -3.69 25.06
C LYS A 59 -10.46 -2.79 24.01
N THR A 60 -11.48 -2.03 24.42
CA THR A 60 -12.19 -1.08 23.55
C THR A 60 -11.30 0.06 23.05
N LYS A 61 -10.40 0.57 23.88
CA LYS A 61 -9.44 1.63 23.51
C LYS A 61 -8.35 1.09 22.58
N ILE A 62 -7.86 -0.13 22.83
CA ILE A 62 -6.89 -0.81 21.97
C ILE A 62 -7.48 -0.97 20.56
N VAL A 63 -8.70 -1.50 20.44
CA VAL A 63 -9.41 -1.68 19.16
C VAL A 63 -9.51 -0.38 18.37
N LYS A 64 -9.85 0.73 19.02
CA LYS A 64 -9.95 2.05 18.36
C LYS A 64 -8.59 2.59 17.91
N ARG A 65 -7.52 2.34 18.68
CA ARG A 65 -6.15 2.80 18.39
C ARG A 65 -5.46 1.97 17.30
N SER A 66 -5.76 0.68 17.21
CA SER A 66 -5.24 -0.22 16.16
C SER A 66 -5.95 -0.03 14.82
N LYS A 67 -6.84 0.95 14.66
CA LYS A 67 -7.52 1.22 13.38
C LYS A 67 -6.52 1.77 12.35
N VAL A 68 -6.40 1.06 11.23
CA VAL A 68 -5.53 1.44 10.11
C VAL A 68 -6.35 2.08 9.01
N LYS A 69 -5.84 3.17 8.41
CA LYS A 69 -6.40 3.75 7.18
C LYS A 69 -5.45 3.46 6.03
N ALA A 70 -5.91 2.71 5.03
CA ALA A 70 -5.13 2.36 3.86
C ALA A 70 -5.35 3.34 2.69
N PHE A 71 -4.55 3.20 1.63
CA PHE A 71 -4.76 3.82 0.33
C PHE A 71 -4.23 2.90 -0.78
N VAL A 72 -4.78 3.08 -1.99
CA VAL A 72 -4.29 2.43 -3.21
C VAL A 72 -4.07 3.52 -4.28
N LYS A 73 -2.91 3.49 -4.94
CA LYS A 73 -2.50 4.54 -5.88
C LYS A 73 -1.53 3.99 -6.94
N TYR A 74 -1.63 4.49 -8.18
CA TYR A 74 -0.55 4.38 -9.15
C TYR A 74 0.51 5.47 -8.91
N ILE A 75 1.77 5.09 -8.95
CA ILE A 75 2.89 6.03 -8.77
C ILE A 75 4.00 5.75 -9.76
N ASN A 76 4.62 6.82 -10.27
CA ASN A 76 5.84 6.73 -11.05
C ASN A 76 6.95 6.07 -10.20
N VAL A 77 7.73 5.18 -10.82
CA VAL A 77 8.88 4.51 -10.21
C VAL A 77 9.90 5.49 -9.63
N ASN A 78 10.08 6.67 -10.22
CA ASN A 78 11.02 7.66 -9.71
C ASN A 78 10.56 8.30 -8.38
N HIS A 79 9.28 8.17 -8.02
CA HIS A 79 8.70 8.77 -6.82
C HIS A 79 8.57 7.78 -5.66
N ILE A 80 9.31 6.68 -5.70
CA ILE A 80 9.37 5.68 -4.64
C ILE A 80 10.82 5.39 -4.24
N LEU A 81 11.05 5.23 -2.94
CA LEU A 81 12.30 4.72 -2.40
C LEU A 81 12.10 3.22 -2.09
N PRO A 82 12.75 2.31 -2.84
CA PRO A 82 12.68 0.89 -2.53
C PRO A 82 13.44 0.58 -1.24
N THR A 83 12.83 -0.23 -0.36
CA THR A 83 13.48 -0.65 0.88
C THR A 83 13.95 -2.10 0.79
N ARG A 84 14.75 -2.52 1.78
CA ARG A 84 15.17 -3.92 1.96
C ARG A 84 14.03 -4.86 2.35
N TYR A 85 12.92 -4.33 2.86
CA TYR A 85 11.84 -5.14 3.42
C TYR A 85 10.89 -5.66 2.33
N GLN A 86 10.48 -6.91 2.47
CA GLN A 86 9.54 -7.58 1.58
C GLN A 86 8.53 -8.35 2.42
N VAL A 87 7.26 -8.29 2.01
CA VAL A 87 6.12 -8.92 2.72
C VAL A 87 5.39 -9.91 1.82
N ALA A 88 6.10 -10.45 0.82
CA ALA A 88 5.52 -11.36 -0.18
C ALA A 88 5.06 -12.70 0.41
N ASN A 89 5.60 -13.10 1.56
CA ASN A 89 5.22 -14.34 2.24
C ASN A 89 4.04 -14.14 3.21
N ASP A 90 3.82 -12.90 3.67
CA ASP A 90 2.80 -12.59 4.68
C ASP A 90 1.44 -12.23 4.09
N PHE A 91 1.45 -11.72 2.85
CA PHE A 91 0.27 -11.30 2.13
C PHE A 91 0.20 -11.97 0.76
N ASP A 92 -1.00 -12.38 0.37
CA ASP A 92 -1.28 -12.65 -1.03
C ASP A 92 -1.40 -11.32 -1.78
N ILE A 93 -0.30 -10.92 -2.42
CA ILE A 93 -0.13 -9.60 -3.04
C ILE A 93 -1.21 -9.33 -4.10
N LYS A 94 -1.65 -10.37 -4.82
CA LYS A 94 -2.64 -10.23 -5.90
C LYS A 94 -4.04 -9.93 -5.37
N SER A 95 -4.38 -10.39 -4.17
CA SER A 95 -5.68 -10.12 -3.55
C SER A 95 -5.77 -8.75 -2.87
N LEU A 96 -4.63 -8.07 -2.63
CA LEU A 96 -4.62 -6.76 -1.95
C LEU A 96 -5.22 -5.64 -2.79
N ALA A 97 -4.97 -5.61 -4.10
CA ALA A 97 -5.69 -4.73 -5.01
C ALA A 97 -5.58 -5.20 -6.46
N SER A 98 -6.67 -5.02 -7.20
CA SER A 98 -6.72 -5.22 -8.65
C SER A 98 -6.75 -3.89 -9.38
N ASP A 99 -6.29 -3.87 -10.64
CA ASP A 99 -6.32 -2.66 -11.48
C ASP A 99 -7.75 -2.12 -11.69
N ASP A 100 -8.74 -3.02 -11.78
CA ASP A 100 -10.14 -2.67 -11.99
C ASP A 100 -10.74 -1.89 -10.80
N LEU A 101 -10.23 -2.14 -9.59
CA LEU A 101 -10.64 -1.44 -8.37
C LEU A 101 -10.37 0.06 -8.44
N LEU A 102 -9.31 0.44 -9.15
CA LEU A 102 -8.87 1.82 -9.27
C LEU A 102 -9.74 2.63 -10.22
N LYS A 103 -10.33 1.97 -11.22
CA LYS A 103 -11.27 2.56 -12.19
C LYS A 103 -12.71 2.56 -11.68
N SER A 104 -13.05 1.65 -10.76
CA SER A 104 -14.42 1.54 -10.24
C SER A 104 -14.81 2.68 -9.28
N LYS A 105 -16.11 3.02 -9.25
CA LYS A 105 -16.68 3.95 -8.25
C LYS A 105 -16.61 3.39 -6.81
N ASN A 106 -16.39 2.09 -6.66
CA ASN A 106 -16.38 1.37 -5.37
C ASN A 106 -15.03 1.41 -4.63
N LYS A 107 -14.03 2.10 -5.18
CA LYS A 107 -12.68 2.24 -4.61
C LYS A 107 -12.66 2.54 -3.11
N LYS A 108 -13.55 3.40 -2.60
CA LYS A 108 -13.60 3.75 -1.16
C LYS A 108 -13.93 2.53 -0.28
N LYS A 109 -14.82 1.64 -0.75
CA LYS A 109 -15.24 0.43 -0.02
C LYS A 109 -14.08 -0.57 0.05
N GLU A 110 -13.35 -0.75 -1.03
CA GLU A 110 -12.21 -1.67 -1.10
C GLU A 110 -11.01 -1.18 -0.31
N VAL A 111 -10.68 0.11 -0.39
CA VAL A 111 -9.65 0.70 0.47
C VAL A 111 -9.98 0.51 1.96
N LYS A 112 -11.26 0.57 2.34
CA LYS A 112 -11.70 0.29 3.70
C LYS A 112 -11.55 -1.19 4.07
N LYS A 113 -11.81 -2.11 3.13
CA LYS A 113 -11.54 -3.56 3.32
C LYS A 113 -10.04 -3.83 3.48
N LEU A 114 -9.20 -3.25 2.62
CA LEU A 114 -7.75 -3.35 2.69
C LEU A 114 -7.20 -2.87 4.04
N GLY A 115 -7.74 -1.77 4.58
CA GLY A 115 -7.38 -1.30 5.92
C GLY A 115 -7.75 -2.25 7.05
N LYS A 116 -8.75 -3.14 6.86
CA LYS A 116 -9.03 -4.23 7.80
C LYS A 116 -8.01 -5.35 7.66
N VAL A 117 -7.70 -5.76 6.43
CA VAL A 117 -6.67 -6.78 6.15
C VAL A 117 -5.32 -6.40 6.77
N PHE A 118 -4.89 -5.14 6.63
CA PHE A 118 -3.67 -4.62 7.27
C PHE A 118 -3.75 -4.48 8.79
N ARG A 119 -4.93 -4.57 9.37
CA ARG A 119 -5.11 -4.52 10.83
C ARG A 119 -5.11 -5.93 11.43
N ASP A 120 -5.64 -6.89 10.68
CA ASP A 120 -5.80 -8.27 11.14
C ASP A 120 -4.49 -9.06 11.01
N LYS A 121 -3.54 -8.56 10.21
CA LYS A 121 -2.16 -9.04 10.11
C LYS A 121 -1.21 -8.19 10.94
#